data_AF-A0A2E6VUF7-F1
#
_entry.id   AF-A0A2E6VUF7-F1
#
_cell.length_a   1.000
_cell.length_b   1.000
_cell.length_c   1.000
_cell.angle_alpha   90.00
_cell.angle_beta   90.00
_cell.angle_gamma   90.00
#
_symmetry.space_group_name_H-M   'P 1'
#
loop_
_entity.id
_entity.type
_entity.pdbx_description
1 polymer ?
#
loop_
_entity_poly.entity_id
_entity_poly.type
_entity_poly.pdbx_seq_one_letter_code
_entity_poly.pdbx_strand_id
1 'polypeptide(L)'
;MKKQNRLDTLVWINEQKEGQAREKVMLLSERHQGLENQRKALKEAYIRCEANGKKAVMWEVAQAAARRLVAQIESVEQELEKSAKILEEARTHHQKTYADLKAVLRLRDNRLLELKQAEDKKEQKVMDDLAVMMFARKAAS
;
A
#
# COMPACT_ATOMS: atom_id res chain seq x y z
N MET A 1 -18.66 -19.78 -18.02
CA MET A 1 -17.61 -20.01 -17.00
C MET A 1 -16.28 -19.28 -17.24
N LYS A 2 -15.75 -19.12 -18.47
CA LYS A 2 -14.39 -18.52 -18.69
C LYS A 2 -14.18 -17.08 -18.17
N LYS A 3 -15.22 -16.24 -18.06
CA LYS A 3 -15.09 -14.82 -17.67
C LYS A 3 -14.93 -14.60 -16.16
N GLN A 4 -15.57 -15.41 -15.33
CA GLN A 4 -15.50 -15.29 -13.86
C GLN A 4 -14.11 -15.65 -13.34
N ASN A 5 -13.57 -16.77 -13.84
CA ASN A 5 -12.22 -17.23 -13.55
C ASN A 5 -11.13 -16.20 -13.95
N ARG A 6 -11.39 -15.41 -15.01
CA ARG A 6 -10.50 -14.29 -15.42
C ARG A 6 -10.53 -13.11 -14.45
N LEU A 7 -11.71 -12.73 -13.94
CA LEU A 7 -11.83 -11.64 -12.97
C LEU A 7 -11.22 -12.02 -11.62
N ASP A 8 -11.45 -13.25 -11.14
CA ASP A 8 -10.83 -13.73 -9.90
C ASP A 8 -9.30 -13.76 -10.02
N THR A 9 -8.77 -14.16 -11.19
CA THR A 9 -7.32 -14.08 -11.47
C THR A 9 -6.82 -12.62 -11.44
N LEU A 10 -7.57 -11.68 -12.02
CA LEU A 10 -7.21 -10.27 -12.00
C LEU A 10 -7.27 -9.67 -10.58
N VAL A 11 -8.24 -10.06 -9.76
CA VAL A 11 -8.30 -9.68 -8.35
C VAL A 11 -7.04 -10.15 -7.65
N TRP A 12 -6.71 -11.44 -7.75
CA TRP A 12 -5.52 -12.01 -7.13
C TRP A 12 -4.24 -11.27 -7.55
N ILE A 13 -4.04 -11.01 -8.85
CA ILE A 13 -2.88 -10.25 -9.34
C ILE A 13 -2.80 -8.85 -8.71
N ASN A 14 -3.93 -8.15 -8.61
CA ASN A 14 -3.94 -6.80 -8.05
C ASN A 14 -3.77 -6.80 -6.52
N GLU A 15 -4.27 -7.81 -5.81
CA GLU A 15 -4.01 -8.01 -4.38
C GLU A 15 -2.53 -8.23 -4.12
N GLN A 16 -1.85 -9.04 -4.94
CA GLN A 16 -0.40 -9.23 -4.81
C GLN A 16 0.37 -7.93 -5.08
N LYS A 17 0.00 -7.16 -6.10
CA LYS A 17 0.62 -5.87 -6.41
C LYS A 17 0.40 -4.82 -5.31
N GLU A 18 -0.82 -4.73 -4.79
CA GLU A 18 -1.13 -3.83 -3.66
C GLU A 18 -0.36 -4.24 -2.42
N GLY A 19 -0.31 -5.54 -2.10
CA GLY A 19 0.45 -6.08 -0.97
C GLY A 19 1.94 -5.76 -1.05
N GLN A 20 2.57 -5.97 -2.22
CA GLN A 20 3.97 -5.62 -2.47
C GLN A 20 4.22 -4.11 -2.35
N ALA A 21 3.33 -3.29 -2.91
CA ALA A 21 3.46 -1.83 -2.82
C ALA A 21 3.32 -1.34 -1.38
N ARG A 22 2.40 -1.92 -0.61
CA ARG A 22 2.17 -1.62 0.81
C ARG A 22 3.38 -1.99 1.66
N GLU A 23 3.93 -3.19 1.46
CA GLU A 23 5.14 -3.65 2.15
C GLU A 23 6.33 -2.73 1.84
N LYS A 24 6.50 -2.33 0.58
CA LYS A 24 7.54 -1.38 0.18
C LYS A 24 7.41 -0.04 0.90
N VAL A 25 6.20 0.51 1.01
CA VAL A 25 5.95 1.76 1.76
C VAL A 25 6.30 1.60 3.24
N MET A 26 5.95 0.46 3.84
CA MET A 26 6.27 0.17 5.24
C MET A 26 7.79 0.17 5.48
N LEU A 27 8.53 -0.62 4.70
CA LEU A 27 9.99 -0.72 4.81
C LEU A 27 10.69 0.62 4.60
N LEU A 28 10.22 1.41 3.62
CA LEU A 28 10.77 2.75 3.37
C LEU A 28 10.44 3.73 4.50
N SER A 29 9.27 3.61 5.11
CA SER A 29 8.88 4.44 6.27
C SER A 29 9.74 4.11 7.49
N GLU A 30 9.98 2.82 7.76
CA GLU A 30 10.87 2.38 8.84
C GLU A 30 12.30 2.88 8.63
N ARG A 31 12.82 2.77 7.40
CA ARG A 31 14.13 3.31 7.05
C ARG A 31 14.21 4.82 7.26
N HIS A 32 13.19 5.56 6.80
CA HIS A 32 13.12 7.00 6.98
C HIS A 32 13.13 7.38 8.47
N GLN A 33 12.33 6.70 9.28
CA GLN A 33 12.28 6.90 10.73
C GLN A 33 13.62 6.58 11.40
N GLY A 34 14.32 5.54 10.95
CA GLY A 34 15.66 5.20 11.40
C GLY A 34 16.66 6.34 11.16
N LEU A 35 16.63 6.95 9.97
CA LEU A 35 17.47 8.11 9.64
C LEU A 35 17.10 9.35 10.49
N GLU A 36 15.82 9.59 10.77
CA GLU A 36 15.41 10.68 11.65
C GLU A 36 15.94 10.52 13.07
N ASN A 37 15.87 9.28 13.59
CA ASN A 37 16.41 8.93 14.90
C ASN A 37 17.93 9.11 14.94
N GLN A 38 18.64 8.69 13.88
CA GLN A 38 20.07 8.91 13.75
C GLN A 38 20.42 10.39 13.72
N ARG A 39 19.69 11.21 12.94
CA ARG A 39 19.87 12.67 12.91
C ARG A 39 19.69 13.28 14.30
N LYS A 40 18.66 12.86 15.03
CA LYS A 40 18.40 13.34 16.41
C LYS A 40 19.55 12.98 17.34
N ALA A 41 20.00 11.73 17.33
CA ALA A 41 21.12 11.26 18.16
C ALA A 41 22.42 12.02 17.86
N LEU A 42 22.71 12.29 16.58
CA LEU A 42 23.88 13.06 16.16
C LEU A 42 23.79 14.53 16.62
N LYS A 43 22.62 15.17 16.50
CA LYS A 43 22.41 16.54 17.01
C LYS A 43 22.58 16.62 18.53
N GLU A 44 22.07 15.64 19.27
CA GLU A 44 22.30 15.56 20.72
C GLU A 44 23.78 15.34 21.07
N ALA A 45 24.49 14.49 20.31
CA ALA A 45 25.93 14.28 20.48
C ALA A 45 26.73 15.56 20.19
N TYR A 46 26.35 16.31 19.15
CA TYR A 46 26.94 17.61 18.83
C TYR A 46 26.77 18.61 19.97
N ILE A 47 25.54 18.76 20.50
CA ILE A 47 25.25 19.66 21.64
C ILE A 47 26.12 19.29 22.86
N ARG A 48 26.23 18.00 23.18
CA ARG A 48 27.10 17.53 24.27
C ARG A 48 28.58 17.84 24.00
N CYS A 49 29.03 17.66 22.76
CA CYS A 49 30.40 17.95 22.34
C CYS A 49 30.72 19.45 22.48
N GLU A 50 29.84 20.34 22.02
CA GLU A 50 30.02 21.79 22.16
C GLU A 50 30.02 22.25 23.62
N ALA A 51 29.11 21.70 24.45
CA ALA A 51 29.04 22.05 25.87
C ALA A 51 30.33 21.65 26.63
N ASN A 52 30.91 20.50 26.28
CA ASN A 52 32.15 20.01 26.90
C ASN A 52 33.39 20.71 26.35
N GLY A 53 33.41 21.04 25.05
CA GLY A 53 34.51 21.77 24.42
C GLY A 53 34.79 23.10 25.11
N LYS A 54 33.75 23.85 25.49
CA LYS A 54 33.87 25.13 26.23
C LYS A 54 34.56 25.01 27.60
N LYS A 55 34.65 23.81 28.17
CA LYS A 55 35.27 23.53 29.48
C LYS A 55 36.60 22.77 29.36
N ALA A 56 37.02 22.41 28.15
CA ALA A 56 38.12 21.47 27.95
C ALA A 56 39.46 22.18 27.80
N VAL A 57 40.48 21.63 28.48
CA VAL A 57 41.91 21.98 28.28
C VAL A 57 42.37 21.64 26.84
N MET A 58 41.63 20.78 26.14
CA MET A 58 41.92 20.27 24.78
C MET A 58 40.87 20.75 23.76
N TRP A 59 40.73 22.07 23.61
CA TRP A 59 39.77 22.71 22.71
C TRP A 59 39.85 22.20 21.26
N GLU A 60 41.05 22.00 20.72
CA GLU A 60 41.26 21.57 19.33
C GLU A 60 40.67 20.18 19.04
N VAL A 61 40.75 19.26 20.01
CA VAL A 61 40.18 17.90 19.88
C VAL A 61 38.65 17.96 19.89
N ALA A 62 38.07 18.80 20.76
CA ALA A 62 36.62 19.01 20.79
C ALA A 62 36.13 19.65 19.48
N GLN A 63 36.88 20.61 18.93
CA GLN A 63 36.55 21.24 17.66
C GLN A 63 36.61 20.26 16.48
N ALA A 64 37.62 19.39 16.45
CA ALA A 64 37.71 18.34 15.43
C ALA A 64 36.54 17.33 15.51
N ALA A 65 36.16 16.94 16.73
CA ALA A 65 35.00 16.06 16.95
C ALA A 65 33.69 16.73 16.53
N ALA A 66 33.49 18.01 16.86
CA ALA A 66 32.32 18.79 16.45
C ALA A 66 32.21 18.88 14.92
N ARG A 67 33.31 19.16 14.20
CA ARG A 67 33.32 19.19 12.72
C ARG A 67 32.93 17.84 12.11
N ARG A 68 33.40 16.73 12.68
CA ARG A 68 33.00 15.38 12.24
C ARG A 68 31.51 15.13 12.44
N LEU A 69 30.96 15.54 13.58
CA LEU A 69 29.53 15.41 13.86
C LEU A 69 28.69 16.25 12.89
N VAL A 70 29.13 17.47 12.56
CA VAL A 70 28.45 18.32 11.55
C VAL A 70 28.42 17.62 10.20
N ALA A 71 29.56 17.11 9.71
CA ALA A 71 29.61 16.39 8.44
C ALA A 71 28.71 15.13 8.44
N GLN A 72 28.61 14.41 9.56
CA GLN A 72 27.70 13.27 9.71
C GLN A 72 26.23 13.71 9.68
N ILE A 73 25.89 14.82 10.34
CA ILE A 73 24.53 15.38 10.32
C ILE A 73 24.14 15.78 8.89
N GLU A 74 25.00 16.49 8.18
CA GLU A 74 24.77 16.90 6.79
C GLU A 74 24.57 15.68 5.87
N SER A 75 25.39 14.64 6.04
CA SER A 75 25.24 13.39 5.29
C SER A 75 23.88 12.73 5.54
N VAL A 76 23.46 12.60 6.81
CA VAL A 76 22.16 12.01 7.17
C VAL A 76 21.01 12.88 6.68
N GLU A 77 21.15 14.21 6.68
CA GLU A 77 20.13 15.12 6.15
C GLU A 77 19.94 14.96 4.63
N GLN A 78 21.04 14.75 3.88
CA GLN A 78 20.95 14.41 2.46
C GLN A 78 20.29 13.05 2.22
N GLU A 79 20.61 12.05 3.04
CA GLU A 79 19.97 10.74 2.97
C GLU A 79 18.47 10.81 3.31
N LEU A 80 18.09 11.63 4.28
CA LEU A 80 16.69 11.90 4.63
C LEU A 80 15.93 12.52 3.48
N GLU A 81 16.51 13.50 2.78
CA GLU A 81 15.87 14.12 1.62
C GLU A 81 15.64 13.10 0.50
N LYS A 82 16.66 12.28 0.19
CA LYS A 82 16.53 11.18 -0.79
C LYS A 82 15.47 10.17 -0.36
N SER A 83 15.51 9.77 0.92
CA SER A 83 14.55 8.82 1.48
C SER A 83 13.12 9.35 1.45
N ALA A 84 12.91 10.65 1.69
CA ALA A 84 11.60 11.27 1.62
C ALA A 84 11.03 11.24 0.18
N LYS A 85 11.85 11.56 -0.82
CA LYS A 85 11.45 11.47 -2.24
C LYS A 85 11.05 10.04 -2.63
N ILE A 86 11.89 9.06 -2.28
CA ILE A 86 11.62 7.64 -2.57
C ILE A 86 10.35 7.15 -1.84
N LEU A 87 10.14 7.58 -0.60
CA LEU A 87 8.95 7.23 0.17
C LEU A 87 7.69 7.82 -0.46
N GLU A 88 7.74 9.05 -0.95
CA GLU A 88 6.61 9.71 -1.60
C GLU A 88 6.24 9.03 -2.93
N GLU A 89 7.25 8.66 -3.73
CA GLU A 89 7.04 7.85 -4.94
C GLU A 89 6.40 6.49 -4.62
N ALA A 90 6.86 5.82 -3.56
CA ALA A 90 6.30 4.55 -3.13
C ALA A 90 4.85 4.69 -2.64
N ARG A 91 4.52 5.76 -1.90
CA ARG A 91 3.15 6.07 -1.47
C ARG A 91 2.23 6.34 -2.65
N THR A 92 2.69 7.12 -3.63
CA THR A 92 1.95 7.38 -4.87
C THR A 92 1.69 6.08 -5.63
N HIS A 93 2.70 5.21 -5.73
CA HIS A 93 2.55 3.91 -6.36
C HIS A 93 1.54 3.01 -5.62
N HIS A 94 1.60 2.95 -4.29
CA HIS A 94 0.66 2.20 -3.46
C HIS A 94 -0.78 2.72 -3.61
N GLN A 95 -0.98 4.03 -3.61
CA GLN A 95 -2.30 4.63 -3.84
C GLN A 95 -2.87 4.22 -5.20
N LYS A 96 -2.03 4.21 -6.24
CA LYS A 96 -2.43 3.77 -7.58
C LYS A 96 -2.81 2.29 -7.61
N THR A 97 -1.99 1.40 -7.06
CA THR A 97 -2.28 -0.04 -7.05
C THR A 97 -3.50 -0.38 -6.20
N TYR A 98 -3.72 0.35 -5.11
CA TYR A 98 -4.93 0.25 -4.30
C TYR A 98 -6.19 0.67 -5.08
N ALA A 99 -6.11 1.77 -5.83
CA ALA A 99 -7.21 2.23 -6.68
C ALA A 99 -7.54 1.20 -7.79
N ASP A 100 -6.51 0.62 -8.42
CA ASP A 100 -6.65 -0.42 -9.43
C ASP A 100 -7.32 -1.68 -8.85
N LEU A 101 -6.89 -2.14 -7.67
CA LEU A 101 -7.52 -3.25 -6.96
C LEU A 101 -9.01 -2.98 -6.68
N LYS A 102 -9.33 -1.79 -6.18
CA LYS A 102 -10.72 -1.38 -5.90
C LYS A 102 -11.58 -1.36 -7.17
N ALA A 103 -11.01 -0.96 -8.31
CA ALA A 103 -11.71 -0.99 -9.59
C ALA A 103 -12.02 -2.43 -10.03
N VAL A 104 -11.07 -3.36 -9.91
CA VAL A 104 -11.28 -4.77 -10.27
C VAL A 104 -12.29 -5.45 -9.33
N LEU A 105 -12.25 -5.16 -8.03
CA LEU A 105 -13.23 -5.67 -7.07
C LEU A 105 -14.66 -5.24 -7.44
N ARG A 106 -14.86 -3.97 -7.80
CA ARG A 106 -16.17 -3.47 -8.29
C ARG A 106 -16.65 -4.21 -9.54
N LEU A 107 -15.75 -4.49 -10.48
CA LEU A 107 -16.09 -5.26 -11.68
C LEU A 107 -16.50 -6.70 -11.33
N ARG A 108 -15.83 -7.32 -10.36
CA ARG A 108 -16.19 -8.64 -9.85
C ARG A 108 -17.57 -8.63 -9.20
N ASP A 109 -17.85 -7.67 -8.33
CA ASP A 109 -19.14 -7.57 -7.63
C ASP A 109 -20.30 -7.35 -8.61
N ASN A 110 -20.13 -6.45 -9.58
CA ASN A 110 -21.11 -6.24 -10.65
C ASN A 110 -21.34 -7.52 -11.44
N ARG A 111 -20.27 -8.27 -11.73
CA ARG A 111 -20.39 -9.53 -12.47
C ARG A 111 -21.15 -10.60 -11.68
N LEU A 112 -20.94 -10.69 -10.37
CA LEU A 112 -21.67 -11.60 -9.50
C LEU A 112 -23.16 -11.24 -9.46
N LEU A 113 -23.48 -9.95 -9.41
CA LEU A 113 -24.86 -9.48 -9.46
C LEU A 113 -25.54 -9.83 -10.79
N GLU A 114 -24.87 -9.61 -11.93
CA GLU A 114 -25.39 -10.00 -13.25
C GLU A 114 -25.66 -11.50 -13.36
N LEU A 115 -24.78 -12.33 -12.80
CA LEU A 115 -24.94 -13.78 -12.80
C LEU A 115 -26.15 -14.20 -11.99
N LYS A 116 -26.29 -13.65 -10.77
CA LYS A 116 -27.45 -13.90 -9.93
C LYS A 116 -28.76 -13.51 -10.62
N GLN A 117 -28.82 -12.32 -11.20
CA GLN A 117 -30.00 -11.87 -11.95
C GLN A 117 -30.32 -12.77 -13.16
N ALA A 118 -29.29 -13.30 -13.82
CA ALA A 118 -29.47 -14.22 -14.94
C ALA A 118 -29.95 -15.61 -14.48
N GLU A 119 -29.53 -16.07 -13.30
CA GLU A 119 -30.03 -17.28 -12.65
C GLU A 119 -31.49 -17.12 -12.23
N ASP A 120 -31.82 -16.04 -11.51
CA ASP A 120 -33.19 -15.72 -11.09
C ASP A 120 -34.16 -15.68 -12.30
N LYS A 121 -33.74 -15.04 -13.42
CA LYS A 121 -34.54 -14.99 -14.65
C LYS A 121 -34.73 -16.35 -15.31
N LYS A 122 -33.73 -17.24 -15.23
CA LYS A 122 -33.83 -18.60 -15.78
C LYS A 122 -34.77 -19.45 -14.93
N GLU A 123 -34.66 -19.37 -13.61
CA GLU A 123 -35.54 -20.09 -12.69
C GLU A 123 -36.99 -19.64 -12.87
N GLN A 124 -37.24 -18.33 -12.97
CA GLN A 124 -38.57 -17.80 -13.26
C GLN A 124 -39.14 -18.35 -14.57
N LYS A 125 -38.35 -18.35 -15.64
CA LYS A 125 -38.78 -18.88 -16.93
C LYS A 125 -39.13 -20.37 -16.86
N VAL A 126 -38.33 -21.17 -16.15
CA VAL A 126 -38.60 -22.60 -15.96
C VAL A 126 -39.92 -22.80 -15.20
N MET A 127 -40.18 -22.00 -14.17
CA MET A 127 -41.42 -22.06 -13.40
C MET A 127 -42.64 -21.65 -14.24
N ASP A 128 -42.52 -20.60 -15.05
CA ASP A 128 -43.57 -20.14 -15.95
C ASP A 128 -43.89 -21.21 -17.02
N ASP A 129 -42.86 -21.80 -17.64
CA ASP A 129 -43.01 -22.88 -18.63
C ASP A 129 -43.70 -24.12 -17.99
N LEU A 130 -43.33 -24.47 -16.76
CA LEU A 130 -43.93 -25.59 -16.01
C LEU A 130 -45.40 -25.32 -15.68
N ALA A 131 -45.74 -24.09 -15.27
CA ALA A 131 -47.11 -23.69 -14.99
C ALA A 131 -47.99 -23.81 -16.24
N VAL A 132 -47.52 -23.33 -17.39
CA VAL A 132 -48.22 -23.47 -18.67
C VAL A 132 -48.47 -24.93 -19.02
N MET A 133 -47.47 -25.81 -18.85
CA MET A 133 -47.65 -27.25 -19.10
C MET A 133 -48.69 -27.89 -18.17
N MET A 134 -48.70 -27.53 -16.88
CA MET A 134 -49.68 -28.04 -15.91
C MET A 134 -51.09 -27.56 -16.25
N PHE A 135 -51.27 -26.29 -16.63
CA PHE A 135 -52.57 -25.78 -17.07
C PHE A 135 -53.06 -26.45 -18.36
N ALA A 136 -52.19 -26.63 -19.36
CA ALA A 136 -52.52 -27.32 -20.60
C ALA A 136 -52.93 -28.78 -20.35
N ARG A 137 -52.22 -29.48 -19.46
CA ARG A 137 -52.56 -30.85 -19.07
C ARG A 137 -53.92 -30.93 -18.37
N LYS A 138 -54.22 -29.97 -17.47
CA LYS A 138 -55.51 -29.90 -16.77
C LYS A 138 -56.67 -29.61 -17.72
N ALA A 139 -56.46 -28.80 -18.77
CA ALA A 139 -57.48 -28.50 -19.78
C ALA A 139 -57.74 -29.67 -20.76
N ALA A 140 -56.80 -30.60 -20.88
CA ALA A 140 -56.90 -31.79 -21.73
C ALA A 140 -57.43 -33.03 -20.97
N SER A 141 -57.72 -32.90 -19.68
CA SER A 141 -58.28 -33.94 -18.79
C SER A 141 -59.78 -33.71 -18.60
#